data_AF-A0A7X5F8P7-F1
#
_entry.id   AF-A0A7X5F8P7-F1
#
_cell.length_a   1.000
_cell.length_b   1.000
_cell.length_c   1.000
_cell.angle_alpha   90.00
_cell.angle_beta   90.00
_cell.angle_gamma   90.00
#
_symmetry.space_group_name_H-M   'P 1'
#
loop_
_entity.id
_entity.type
_entity.pdbx_description
1 polymer ?
#
loop_
_entity_poly.entity_id
_entity_poly.type
_entity_poly.pdbx_seq_one_letter_code
_entity_poly.pdbx_strand_id
1 'polypeptide(L)' 'MKILRSHTTPQFENDFIKLPEKIQLKSKKKIKLFEEDCFNRILDTHKLKGVLKNFWSFSIDDN' A
#
# COMPACT_ATOMS: atom_id res chain seq x y z
N MET A 1 11.54 7.60 -5.23
CA MET A 1 12.58 6.82 -4.48
C MET A 1 12.21 5.36 -4.61
N LYS A 2 13.16 4.49 -4.97
CA LYS A 2 12.88 3.06 -5.20
C LYS A 2 13.14 2.23 -3.95
N ILE A 3 12.21 1.35 -3.60
CA ILE A 3 12.32 0.38 -2.51
C ILE A 3 12.99 -0.87 -3.06
N LEU A 4 14.07 -1.32 -2.40
CA LEU A 4 14.83 -2.50 -2.83
C LEU A 4 14.26 -3.81 -2.27
N ARG A 5 13.63 -3.76 -1.09
CA ARG A 5 12.99 -4.90 -0.42
C ARG A 5 11.76 -4.42 0.35
N SER A 6 10.66 -5.14 0.20
CA SER A 6 9.42 -4.98 0.95
C SER A 6 9.10 -6.29 1.66
N HIS A 7 8.45 -6.20 2.81
CA HIS A 7 8.02 -7.36 3.59
C HIS A 7 6.59 -7.14 4.07
N THR A 8 5.81 -8.21 4.08
CA THR A 8 4.46 -8.26 4.64
C THR A 8 4.46 -8.93 6.00
N THR A 9 3.46 -8.59 6.82
CA THR A 9 3.23 -9.31 8.07
C THR A 9 2.29 -10.49 7.79
N PRO A 10 2.37 -11.59 8.57
CA PRO A 10 1.42 -12.70 8.43
C PRO A 10 -0.05 -12.25 8.59
N GLN A 11 -0.29 -11.27 9.48
CA GLN A 11 -1.62 -10.70 9.67
C GLN A 11 -2.12 -9.99 8.40
N PHE A 12 -1.25 -9.19 7.76
CA PHE A 12 -1.59 -8.54 6.50
C PHE A 12 -1.96 -9.56 5.42
N GLU A 13 -1.18 -10.64 5.29
CA GLU A 13 -1.46 -11.68 4.30
C GLU A 13 -2.83 -12.33 4.55
N ASN A 14 -3.11 -12.73 5.79
CA ASN A 14 -4.38 -13.34 6.17
C ASN A 14 -5.59 -12.42 5.91
N ASP A 15 -5.44 -11.11 6.10
CA ASP A 15 -6.52 -10.17 5.85
C ASP A 15 -6.64 -9.82 4.37
N PHE A 16 -5.52 -9.75 3.66
CA PHE A 16 -5.46 -9.47 2.23
C PHE A 16 -6.15 -10.55 1.40
N ILE A 17 -5.94 -11.84 1.73
CA ILE A 17 -6.58 -12.94 0.98
C ILE A 17 -8.11 -12.96 1.09
N LYS A 18 -8.67 -12.35 2.16
CA LYS A 18 -10.12 -12.29 2.40
C LYS A 18 -10.80 -11.17 1.59
N LEU A 19 -10.03 -10.25 1.01
CA LEU A 19 -10.57 -9.15 0.21
C LEU A 19 -11.12 -9.67 -1.12
N PRO A 20 -12.11 -8.98 -1.73
CA PRO A 20 -12.55 -9.30 -3.08
C PRO A 20 -11.40 -9.27 -4.09
N GLU A 21 -11.40 -10.20 -5.05
CA GLU A 21 -10.33 -10.34 -6.05
C GLU A 21 -10.01 -9.03 -6.78
N LYS A 22 -11.05 -8.24 -7.10
CA LYS A 22 -10.92 -6.92 -7.72
C LYS A 22 -10.06 -5.97 -6.88
N ILE A 23 -10.24 -5.98 -5.56
CA ILE A 23 -9.47 -5.15 -4.63
C ILE A 23 -8.05 -5.69 -4.53
N GLN A 24 -7.87 -7.01 -4.42
CA GLN A 24 -6.54 -7.62 -4.39
C GLN A 24 -5.71 -7.24 -5.64
N LEU A 25 -6.33 -7.29 -6.82
CA LEU A 25 -5.67 -6.94 -8.08
C LEU A 25 -5.29 -5.46 -8.15
N LYS A 26 -6.17 -4.55 -7.70
CA LYS A 26 -5.86 -3.11 -7.58
C LYS A 26 -4.70 -2.88 -6.62
N SER A 27 -4.73 -3.51 -5.44
CA SER A 27 -3.67 -3.40 -4.44
C SER A 27 -2.33 -3.87 -4.96
N LYS A 28 -2.24 -5.03 -5.63
CA LYS A 28 -0.98 -5.53 -6.20
C LYS A 28 -0.35 -4.54 -7.18
N LYS A 29 -1.16 -3.90 -8.02
CA LYS A 29 -0.69 -2.87 -8.96
C LYS A 29 -0.14 -1.63 -8.23
N LYS A 30 -0.86 -1.13 -7.22
CA LYS A 30 -0.41 0.03 -6.44
C LYS A 30 0.80 -0.27 -5.55
N ILE A 31 0.89 -1.46 -4.96
CA ILE A 31 2.06 -1.92 -4.20
C ILE A 31 3.30 -1.92 -5.09
N LYS A 32 3.21 -2.49 -6.30
CA LYS A 32 4.33 -2.47 -7.25
C LYS A 32 4.74 -1.04 -7.61
N LEU A 33 3.78 -0.16 -7.85
CA LEU A 33 4.05 1.26 -8.11
C LEU A 33 4.72 1.93 -6.90
N PHE A 34 4.29 1.62 -5.68
CA PHE A 34 4.89 2.14 -4.45
C PHE A 34 6.33 1.66 -4.25
N GLU A 35 6.62 0.41 -4.60
CA GLU A 35 7.98 -0.14 -4.56
C GLU A 35 8.91 0.51 -5.59
N GLU A 36 8.38 0.87 -6.76
CA GLU A 36 9.13 1.57 -7.81
C GLU A 36 9.32 3.06 -7.48
N ASP A 37 8.25 3.73 -7.05
CA ASP A 37 8.25 5.13 -6.64
C ASP A 37 7.18 5.43 -5.55
N CYS A 38 7.62 5.43 -4.30
CA CYS A 38 6.74 5.58 -3.14
C CYS A 38 6.03 6.95 -3.02
N PHE A 39 6.52 7.98 -3.73
CA PHE A 39 5.93 9.32 -3.76
C PHE A 39 5.25 9.63 -5.10
N ASN A 40 4.94 8.60 -5.89
CA ASN A 40 4.19 8.78 -7.13
C ASN A 40 2.82 9.40 -6.83
N ARG A 41 2.47 10.49 -7.51
CA ARG A 41 1.22 11.24 -7.30
C ARG A 41 -0.04 10.36 -7.45
N ILE A 42 0.01 9.31 -8.26
CA ILE A 42 -1.12 8.37 -8.49
C ILE A 42 -1.48 7.57 -7.22
N LEU A 43 -0.53 7.39 -6.31
CA LEU A 43 -0.75 6.67 -5.06
C LEU A 43 -1.52 7.51 -4.03
N ASP A 44 -1.48 8.84 -4.15
CA ASP A 44 -1.95 9.78 -3.13
C ASP A 44 -1.34 9.45 -1.74
N THR A 45 -0.02 9.19 -1.74
CA THR A 45 0.71 8.80 -0.55
C THR A 45 0.73 9.96 0.45
N HIS A 46 0.21 9.74 1.66
CA HIS A 46 0.19 10.73 2.73
C HIS A 46 0.77 10.16 4.03
N LYS A 47 1.40 11.05 4.79
CA LYS A 47 1.97 10.70 6.09
C LYS A 47 0.86 10.63 7.14
N LEU A 48 0.83 9.54 7.89
CA LEU A 48 -0.14 9.38 8.96
C LEU A 48 0.17 10.31 10.14
N LYS A 49 -0.80 10.51 11.03
CA LYS A 49 -0.70 11.39 12.21
C LYS A 49 -0.84 10.57 13.50
N GLY A 50 -0.60 11.20 14.65
CA GLY A 50 -0.78 10.58 15.97
C GLY A 50 0.20 9.42 16.23
N VAL A 51 -0.31 8.31 16.78
CA VAL A 51 0.51 7.12 17.10
C VAL A 51 1.13 6.48 15.85
N LEU A 52 0.56 6.74 14.67
CA LEU A 52 1.05 6.24 13.38
C LEU A 52 1.94 7.25 12.64
N LYS A 53 2.41 8.32 13.28
CA LYS A 53 3.19 9.41 12.62
C LYS A 53 4.45 8.97 11.86
N ASN A 54 4.94 7.76 12.12
CA ASN A 54 6.11 7.19 11.46
C ASN A 54 5.75 6.32 10.24
N PHE A 55 4.47 6.22 9.91
CA PHE A 55 3.97 5.41 8.80
C PHE A 55 3.37 6.29 7.70
N TRP A 56 3.28 5.70 6.51
CA TRP A 56 2.67 6.29 5.33
C TRP A 56 1.51 5.41 4.89
N SER A 57 0.52 6.03 4.26
CA SER A 57 -0.64 5.36 3.67
C SER A 57 -0.83 5.83 2.23
N PHE A 58 -1.42 4.97 1.39
CA PHE A 58 -1.85 5.29 0.04
C PHE A 58 -3.20 4.62 -0.23
N SER A 59 -4.06 5.27 -1.02
CA SER A 59 -5.42 4.78 -1.29
C SER A 59 -5.41 3.69 -2.36
N ILE A 60 -6.19 2.61 -2.20
CA ILE A 60 -6.32 1.54 -3.21
C ILE A 60 -7.45 1.81 -4.19
N ASP A 61 -8.54 2.36 -3.68
CA ASP A 61 -9.76 2.69 -4.43
C ASP A 61 -10.24 4.07 -3.96
N ASP A 62 -10.90 4.79 -4.86
CA ASP A 62 -11.41 6.16 -4.61
C ASP A 62 -12.94 6.17 -4.41
N ASN A 63 -13.58 4.98 -4.40
CA ASN A 63 -15.03 4.80 -4.23
C ASN A 63 -15.43 4.52 -2.77
#